data_AF-A0A1F9GYP5-F1
#
_entry.id   AF-A0A1F9GYP5-F1
#
_cell.length_a   1.000
_cell.length_b   1.000
_cell.length_c   1.000
_cell.angle_alpha   90.00
_cell.angle_beta   90.00
_cell.angle_gamma   90.00
#
_symmetry.space_group_name_H-M   'P 1'
#
loop_
_entity.id
_entity.type
_entity.pdbx_description
1 polymer ?
#
loop_
_entity_poly.entity_id
_entity_poly.type
_entity_poly.pdbx_seq_one_letter_code
_entity_poly.pdbx_strand_id
1 'polypeptide(L)' 'MGNANIKIATDEIKKLKSLTGEKTGQKAVNKALKFFFRAARQRNAIKLLQEIEFHKGFNPLRLRRHDR' A
#
# COMPACT_ATOMS: atom_id res chain seq x y z
N MET A 1 -19.45 -13.63 6.54
CA MET A 1 -18.81 -12.64 5.62
C MET A 1 -19.91 -11.82 4.99
N GLY A 2 -19.90 -10.49 5.13
CA GLY A 2 -20.88 -9.63 4.47
C GLY A 2 -20.55 -9.48 2.98
N ASN A 3 -21.54 -9.70 2.11
CA ASN A 3 -21.41 -9.46 0.68
C ASN A 3 -21.96 -8.07 0.36
N ALA A 4 -21.11 -7.19 -0.19
CA ALA A 4 -21.55 -5.91 -0.72
C ALA A 4 -21.94 -6.07 -2.19
N ASN A 5 -23.16 -5.69 -2.54
CA ASN A 5 -23.61 -5.65 -3.94
C ASN A 5 -23.20 -4.32 -4.57
N ILE A 6 -22.04 -4.30 -5.21
CA ILE A 6 -21.53 -3.13 -5.94
C ILE A 6 -21.84 -3.33 -7.42
N LYS A 7 -22.55 -2.38 -8.03
CA LYS A 7 -22.74 -2.34 -9.48
C LYS A 7 -21.46 -1.82 -10.12
N ILE A 8 -20.78 -2.67 -10.88
CA ILE A 8 -19.55 -2.34 -11.62
C ILE A 8 -19.78 -2.73 -13.07
N ALA A 9 -19.35 -1.90 -14.02
CA ALA A 9 -19.50 -2.22 -15.43
C ALA A 9 -18.71 -3.47 -15.80
N THR A 10 -19.28 -4.31 -16.66
CA THR A 10 -18.67 -5.59 -17.05
C THR A 10 -17.29 -5.41 -17.68
N ASP A 11 -17.10 -4.34 -18.46
CA ASP A 11 -15.84 -4.02 -19.12
C ASP A 11 -14.75 -3.62 -18.13
N GLU A 12 -15.12 -2.92 -17.06
CA GLU A 12 -14.20 -2.57 -15.98
C GLU A 12 -13.76 -3.82 -15.21
N ILE A 13 -14.68 -4.75 -14.93
CA ILE A 13 -14.33 -6.05 -14.32
C ILE A 13 -13.39 -6.84 -15.23
N LYS A 14 -13.63 -6.88 -16.54
CA LYS A 14 -12.74 -7.55 -17.49
C LYS A 14 -11.34 -6.95 -17.47
N LYS A 15 -11.23 -5.62 -17.52
CA LYS A 15 -9.95 -4.91 -17.39
C LYS A 15 -9.26 -5.23 -16.06
N LEU A 16 -9.98 -5.18 -14.95
CA LEU A 16 -9.48 -5.55 -13.62
C LEU A 16 -8.95 -6.98 -13.57
N LYS A 17 -9.67 -7.95 -14.14
CA LYS A 17 -9.22 -9.35 -14.21
C LYS A 17 -7.94 -9.50 -15.04
N SER A 18 -7.85 -8.79 -16.16
CA SER A 18 -6.64 -8.77 -16.99
C SER A 18 -5.44 -8.18 -16.24
N LEU A 19 -5.62 -7.04 -15.57
CA LEU A 19 -4.55 -6.38 -14.80
C LEU A 19 -4.10 -7.19 -13.57
N THR A 20 -5.02 -7.92 -12.94
CA THR A 20 -4.75 -8.66 -11.71
C THR A 20 -4.38 -10.13 -11.95
N GLY A 21 -4.60 -10.67 -13.15
CA GLY A 21 -4.45 -12.08 -13.49
C GLY A 21 -5.50 -13.00 -12.84
N GLU A 22 -6.59 -12.46 -12.30
CA GLU A 22 -7.56 -13.22 -11.52
C GLU A 22 -8.73 -13.78 -12.36
N LYS A 23 -9.13 -15.01 -12.07
CA LYS A 23 -10.23 -15.69 -12.78
C LYS A 23 -11.62 -15.20 -12.37
N THR A 24 -11.79 -14.63 -11.17
CA THR A 24 -13.08 -14.15 -10.67
C THR A 24 -13.05 -12.64 -10.42
N GLY A 25 -14.17 -11.96 -10.69
CA GLY A 25 -14.28 -10.50 -10.49
C GLY A 25 -14.06 -10.11 -9.02
N GLN A 26 -14.60 -10.88 -8.08
CA GLN A 26 -14.43 -10.63 -6.65
C GLN A 26 -12.97 -10.69 -6.20
N LYS A 27 -12.18 -11.66 -6.70
CA LYS A 27 -10.74 -11.73 -6.40
C LYS A 27 -9.98 -10.58 -7.05
N ALA A 28 -10.31 -10.22 -8.29
CA ALA A 28 -9.72 -9.08 -8.98
C ALA A 28 -9.94 -7.77 -8.20
N VAL A 29 -11.18 -7.51 -7.77
CA VAL A 29 -11.52 -6.33 -6.96
C VAL A 29 -10.78 -6.34 -5.62
N ASN A 30 -10.77 -7.46 -4.89
CA ASN A 30 -10.06 -7.56 -3.62
C ASN A 30 -8.54 -7.30 -3.78
N LYS A 31 -7.92 -7.86 -4.82
CA LYS A 31 -6.50 -7.67 -5.11
C LYS A 31 -6.18 -6.22 -5.48
N ALA A 32 -7.02 -5.59 -6.29
CA ALA A 32 -6.90 -4.17 -6.61
C ALA A 32 -7.03 -3.29 -5.36
N LEU A 33 -8.02 -3.54 -4.50
CA LEU A 33 -8.20 -2.81 -3.24
C LEU A 33 -6.97 -2.93 -2.33
N LYS A 34 -6.43 -4.15 -2.16
CA LYS A 34 -5.20 -4.37 -1.38
C LYS A 34 -4.03 -3.57 -1.93
N PHE A 35 -3.87 -3.51 -3.25
CA PHE A 35 -2.85 -2.69 -3.89
C PHE A 35 -3.03 -1.20 -3.58
N PHE A 36 -4.24 -0.66 -3.76
CA PHE A 36 -4.52 0.75 -3.48
C PHE A 36 -4.32 1.10 -2.00
N PHE A 37 -4.75 0.25 -1.06
CA PHE A 37 -4.51 0.50 0.36
C PHE A 37 -3.03 0.47 0.72
N ARG A 38 -2.24 -0.43 0.10
CA ARG A 38 -0.78 -0.45 0.29
C ARG A 38 -0.13 0.82 -0.25
N ALA A 39 -0.50 1.24 -1.46
CA ALA A 39 0.02 2.45 -2.07
C ALA A 39 -0.35 3.71 -1.27
N ALA A 40 -1.59 3.80 -0.77
CA ALA A 40 -2.03 4.90 0.09
C ALA A 40 -1.25 4.96 1.40
N ARG A 41 -1.04 3.81 2.06
CA ARG A 41 -0.19 3.74 3.27
C ARG A 41 1.25 4.18 3.00
N GLN A 42 1.83 3.74 1.89
CA GLN A 42 3.18 4.15 1.49
C GLN A 42 3.27 5.65 1.27
N ARG A 43 2.29 6.27 0.60
CA ARG A 43 2.25 7.73 0.42
C ARG A 43 2.17 8.47 1.77
N ASN A 44 1.35 7.99 2.70
CA ASN A 44 1.25 8.60 4.03
C ASN A 44 2.56 8.47 4.81
N ALA A 45 3.22 7.30 4.75
CA ALA A 45 4.52 7.10 5.38
C ALA A 45 5.59 8.03 4.79
N ILE A 46 5.62 8.20 3.47
CA ILE A 46 6.56 9.13 2.81
C ILE A 46 6.30 10.57 3.25
N LYS A 47 5.04 11.01 3.32
CA LYS A 47 4.70 12.35 3.84
C LYS A 47 5.19 12.56 5.27
N LEU A 48 4.94 11.60 6.16
CA LEU A 48 5.45 11.65 7.53
C LEU A 48 6.98 11.72 7.57
N LEU A 49 7.68 10.94 6.74
CA LEU A 49 9.15 10.99 6.67
C LEU A 49 9.68 12.33 6.14
N GLN A 50 8.93 13.01 5.26
CA GLN A 50 9.27 14.34 4.76
C GLN A 50 9.00 15.44 5.79
N GLU A 51 8.00 15.26 6.64
CA GLU A 51 7.68 16.16 7.77
C GLU A 51 8.66 16.01 8.93
N ILE A 52 9.37 14.89 9.03
CA ILE A 52 10.46 14.72 9.99
C ILE A 52 11.66 15.53 9.50
N GLU A 53 11.70 16.81 9.89
CA GLU A 53 12.92 17.60 9.82
C GLU A 53 13.93 17.03 10.83
N PHE A 54 15.02 16.46 10.32
CA PHE A 54 16.18 16.20 11.16
C PHE A 54 16.79 17.56 11.54
N HIS A 55 16.45 18.06 12.73
CA HIS A 55 17.12 19.23 13.29
C HIS A 55 18.63 19.03 13.18
N LYS A 56 19.32 19.97 12.52
CA LYS A 56 20.80 20.01 12.45
C LYS A 56 21.34 19.93 13.87
N GLY A 57 21.83 18.76 14.25
CA GLY A 57 22.11 18.41 15.63
C GLY A 57 21.79 16.95 16.00
N PHE A 58 21.09 16.20 15.12
CA PHE A 58 20.96 14.75 15.28
C PHE A 58 22.35 14.10 15.24
N ASN A 59 22.91 13.88 16.43
CA ASN A 59 24.12 13.12 16.63
C ASN A 59 23.67 11.65 16.61
N PRO A 60 23.84 10.91 15.49
CA PRO A 60 23.37 9.53 15.44
C PRO A 60 24.02 8.80 16.60
N LEU A 61 23.20 8.24 17.50
CA LEU A 61 23.65 7.45 18.64
C LEU A 61 24.69 6.47 18.09
N ARG A 62 25.97 6.71 18.37
CA ARG A 62 27.06 5.84 17.93
C ARG A 62 26.72 4.48 18.50
N LEU A 63 26.29 3.56 17.64
CA LEU A 63 26.12 2.16 17.98
C LEU A 63 27.42 1.78 18.70
N ARG A 64 27.32 1.45 20.00
CA ARG A 64 28.47 0.95 20.76
C ARG A 64 29.05 -0.16 19.91
N ARG A 65 30.29 0.02 19.44
CA ARG A 65 31.03 -1.12 18.89
C ARG A 65 31.00 -2.15 20.01
N HIS A 66 30.41 -3.29 19.71
CA HIS A 66 30.48 -4.44 20.57
C HIS A 66 31.97 -4.78 20.60
N ASP A 67 32.68 -4.26 21.61
CA ASP A 67 34.03 -4.70 21.89
C ASP A 67 33.93 -6.21 22.11
N ARG A 68 34.72 -6.93 21.31
CA ARG A 68 34.80 -8.39 21.30
C ARG A 68 35.30 -8.92 22.64
#